data_AF-A0A0Q9ZVZ7-F1
#
_entry.id   AF-A0A0Q9ZVZ7-F1
#
_cell.length_a   1.000
_cell.length_b   1.000
_cell.length_c   1.000
_cell.angle_alpha   90.00
_cell.angle_beta   90.00
_cell.angle_gamma   90.00
#
_symmetry.space_group_name_H-M   'P 1'
#
loop_
_entity.id
_entity.type
_entity.pdbx_description
1 polymer ?
#
loop_
_entity_poly.entity_id
_entity_poly.type
_entity_poly.pdbx_seq_one_letter_code
_entity_poly.pdbx_strand_id
1 'polypeptide(L)'
;MSDIEISATATASSYPKAKVIGVYGLLGGAIGGLIVFLYMIVMFVIDGNVFRQELTDIFKMLLASIVGGFFFGLLPTLVAGLTICKLKIVFDSILKIVPLFFIGFFSTFIFSVWIIATDVFLEKIIFGLVFSLIGGASAVITGLIALPKYK
;
A
#
# COMPACT_ATOMS: atom_id res chain seq x y z
N MET A 1 -13.43 -10.62 -56.22
CA MET A 1 -13.78 -10.77 -54.80
C MET A 1 -12.60 -10.26 -54.02
N SER A 2 -12.87 -9.20 -53.27
CA SER A 2 -11.94 -8.25 -52.67
C SER A 2 -11.08 -8.84 -51.56
N ASP A 3 -9.87 -8.30 -51.48
CA ASP A 3 -8.88 -8.51 -50.46
C ASP A 3 -9.47 -8.45 -49.05
N ILE A 4 -9.40 -9.57 -48.33
CA ILE A 4 -9.56 -9.56 -46.88
C ILE A 4 -8.21 -9.12 -46.36
N GLU A 5 -8.06 -7.81 -46.25
CA GLU A 5 -7.04 -7.18 -45.42
C GLU A 5 -7.07 -7.90 -44.07
N ILE A 6 -5.99 -8.62 -43.78
CA ILE A 6 -5.66 -9.09 -42.45
C ILE A 6 -5.40 -7.81 -41.66
N SER A 7 -6.49 -7.22 -41.18
CA SER A 7 -6.50 -6.13 -40.23
C SER A 7 -5.68 -6.64 -39.06
N ALA A 8 -4.44 -6.16 -39.00
CA ALA A 8 -3.56 -6.26 -37.86
C ALA A 8 -4.41 -5.84 -36.67
N THR A 9 -4.93 -6.84 -35.98
CA THR A 9 -5.72 -6.67 -34.76
C THR A 9 -4.73 -6.07 -33.80
N ALA A 10 -4.74 -4.74 -33.70
CA ALA A 10 -3.93 -3.97 -32.78
C ALA A 10 -4.10 -4.65 -31.41
N THR A 11 -3.07 -5.37 -30.99
CA THR A 11 -3.05 -6.07 -29.72
C THR A 11 -3.28 -5.01 -28.66
N ALA A 12 -4.50 -5.00 -28.10
CA ALA A 12 -4.94 -4.09 -27.07
C ALA A 12 -3.81 -3.87 -26.06
N SER A 13 -3.49 -2.61 -25.72
CA SER A 13 -2.44 -2.30 -24.76
C SER A 13 -2.68 -3.11 -23.47
N SER A 14 -1.93 -4.21 -23.31
CA SER A 14 -2.15 -5.16 -22.23
C SER A 14 -1.88 -4.45 -20.92
N TYR A 15 -2.82 -4.53 -19.97
CA TYR A 15 -2.67 -3.93 -18.65
C TYR A 15 -1.36 -4.43 -17.99
N PRO A 16 -0.51 -3.54 -17.46
CA PRO A 16 0.85 -3.90 -17.01
C PRO A 16 0.84 -4.62 -15.65
N LYS A 17 0.24 -5.82 -15.59
CA LYS A 17 0.01 -6.59 -14.36
C LYS A 17 1.29 -6.85 -13.56
N ALA A 18 2.35 -7.33 -14.23
CA ALA A 18 3.62 -7.65 -13.57
C ALA A 18 4.25 -6.43 -12.90
N LYS A 19 4.20 -5.26 -13.58
CA LYS A 19 4.67 -4.00 -13.02
C LYS A 19 3.86 -3.61 -11.78
N VAL A 20 2.53 -3.64 -11.87
CA VAL A 20 1.66 -3.24 -10.76
C VAL A 20 1.86 -4.14 -9.54
N ILE A 21 1.84 -5.46 -9.72
CA ILE A 21 2.05 -6.42 -8.63
C ILE A 21 3.45 -6.28 -8.03
N GLY A 22 4.49 -6.17 -8.88
CA GLY A 22 5.87 -6.04 -8.43
C GLY A 22 6.10 -4.77 -7.61
N VAL A 23 5.58 -3.62 -8.07
CA VAL A 23 5.71 -2.35 -7.35
C VAL A 23 4.92 -2.38 -6.04
N TYR A 24 3.71 -2.94 -6.02
CA TYR A 24 2.93 -3.09 -4.79
C TYR A 24 3.62 -4.01 -3.77
N GLY A 25 4.11 -5.16 -4.19
CA GLY A 25 4.80 -6.10 -3.29
C GLY A 25 6.14 -5.57 -2.77
N LEU A 26 6.89 -4.82 -3.58
CA LEU A 26 8.20 -4.29 -3.17
C LEU A 26 8.10 -2.99 -2.36
N LEU A 27 7.25 -2.06 -2.77
CA LEU A 27 7.21 -0.72 -2.18
C LEU A 27 6.05 -0.51 -1.21
N GLY A 28 4.93 -1.23 -1.36
CA GLY A 28 3.73 -0.98 -0.56
C GLY A 28 3.99 -1.16 0.94
N GLY A 29 4.72 -2.21 1.32
CA GLY A 29 5.07 -2.43 2.72
C GLY A 29 6.03 -1.38 3.25
N ALA A 30 7.08 -1.06 2.49
CA ALA A 30 8.08 -0.05 2.86
C ALA A 30 7.46 1.35 3.01
N ILE A 31 6.56 1.75 2.11
CA ILE A 31 5.81 3.01 2.19
C ILE A 31 4.91 3.01 3.44
N GLY A 32 4.22 1.90 3.73
CA GLY A 32 3.44 1.75 4.97
C GLY A 32 4.31 1.91 6.21
N GLY A 33 5.50 1.29 6.22
CA GLY A 33 6.50 1.44 7.27
C GLY A 33 6.97 2.88 7.46
N LEU A 34 7.18 3.62 6.37
CA LEU A 34 7.53 5.05 6.44
C LEU A 34 6.39 5.88 7.06
N ILE A 35 5.13 5.59 6.73
CA ILE A 35 3.97 6.25 7.34
C ILE A 35 3.90 5.94 8.84
N VAL A 36 4.15 4.67 9.23
CA VAL A 36 4.23 4.27 10.64
C VAL A 36 5.34 5.05 11.37
N PHE A 37 6.51 5.20 10.75
CA PHE A 37 7.59 5.99 11.32
C PHE A 37 7.18 7.46 11.54
N LEU A 38 6.57 8.09 10.54
CA LEU A 38 6.07 9.47 10.67
C LEU A 38 5.03 9.59 11.79
N TYR A 39 4.12 8.62 11.90
CA TYR A 39 3.15 8.55 12.99
C TYR A 39 3.84 8.44 14.36
N MET A 40 4.85 7.59 14.50
CA MET A 40 5.62 7.47 15.75
C MET A 40 6.33 8.77 16.12
N ILE A 41 6.93 9.46 15.16
CA ILE A 41 7.57 10.77 15.40
C ILE A 41 6.54 11.78 15.92
N VAL A 42 5.36 11.87 15.29
CA VAL A 42 4.30 12.78 15.74
C VAL A 42 3.88 12.46 17.18
N MET A 43 3.72 11.18 17.53
CA MET A 43 3.38 10.78 18.89
C MET A 43 4.47 11.14 19.90
N PHE A 44 5.74 10.93 19.56
CA PHE A 44 6.83 11.36 20.43
C PHE A 44 6.87 12.87 20.65
N VAL A 45 6.57 13.67 19.62
CA VAL A 45 6.51 15.15 19.73
C VAL A 45 5.41 15.54 20.72
N ILE A 46 4.23 14.94 20.59
CA ILE A 46 3.08 15.21 21.46
C ILE A 46 3.40 14.82 22.91
N ASP A 47 4.07 13.69 23.12
CA ASP A 47 4.46 13.19 24.44
C ASP A 47 5.68 13.92 25.05
N GLY A 48 6.27 14.87 24.32
CA GLY A 48 7.43 15.65 24.78
C GLY A 48 8.75 14.87 24.87
N ASN A 49 8.80 13.66 24.31
CA ASN A 49 9.95 12.74 24.44
C ASN A 49 11.02 12.90 23.35
N VAL A 50 10.77 13.70 22.30
CA VAL A 50 11.66 13.84 21.13
C VAL A 50 13.06 14.35 21.50
N PHE A 51 13.16 15.23 22.49
CA PHE A 51 14.44 15.86 22.84
C PHE A 51 15.42 14.95 23.60
N ARG A 52 15.04 13.70 23.89
CA ARG A 52 15.91 12.74 24.60
C ARG A 52 16.58 11.69 23.71
N GLN A 53 16.18 11.56 22.44
CA GLN A 53 16.73 10.55 21.56
C GLN A 53 17.93 11.07 20.77
N GLU A 54 18.98 10.27 20.70
CA GLU A 54 20.11 10.53 19.81
C GLU A 54 19.69 10.38 18.33
N LEU A 55 20.35 11.13 17.45
CA LEU A 55 20.09 11.06 16.00
C LEU A 55 20.26 9.63 15.44
N THR A 56 21.19 8.87 16.03
CA THR A 56 21.46 7.47 15.72
C THR A 56 20.26 6.56 15.98
N ASP A 57 19.50 6.80 17.04
CA ASP A 57 18.34 5.99 17.40
C ASP A 57 17.13 6.32 16.52
N ILE A 58 16.96 7.59 16.14
CA ILE A 58 15.97 8.00 15.15
C ILE A 58 16.23 7.29 13.81
N PHE A 59 17.49 7.22 13.38
CA PHE A 59 17.85 6.55 12.13
C PHE A 59 17.62 5.03 12.19
N LYS A 60 17.96 4.38 13.30
CA LYS A 60 17.65 2.95 13.52
C LYS A 60 16.15 2.71 13.46
N MET A 61 15.36 3.58 14.08
CA MET A 61 13.90 3.48 14.07
C MET A 61 13.33 3.62 12.67
N LEU A 62 13.79 4.59 11.88
CA LEU A 62 13.41 4.74 10.48
C LEU A 62 13.68 3.46 9.68
N LEU A 63 14.89 2.90 9.79
CA LEU A 63 15.25 1.65 9.10
C LEU A 63 14.39 0.48 9.59
N ALA A 64 14.20 0.34 10.90
CA ALA A 64 13.37 -0.70 11.48
C ALA A 64 11.91 -0.59 11.01
N SER A 65 11.36 0.62 10.91
CA SER A 65 10.01 0.85 10.40
C SER A 65 9.89 0.50 8.92
N ILE A 66 10.87 0.84 8.08
CA ILE A 66 10.87 0.48 6.65
C ILE A 66 10.98 -1.04 6.47
N VAL A 67 11.94 -1.68 7.14
CA VAL A 67 12.18 -3.13 7.03
C VAL A 67 11.01 -3.91 7.62
N GLY A 68 10.54 -3.52 8.81
CA GLY A 68 9.36 -4.10 9.43
C GLY A 68 8.13 -3.92 8.55
N GLY A 69 7.88 -2.70 8.05
CA GLY A 69 6.79 -2.41 7.13
C GLY A 69 6.84 -3.24 5.86
N PHE A 70 8.02 -3.46 5.29
CA PHE A 70 8.20 -4.36 4.14
C PHE A 70 7.73 -5.78 4.45
N PHE A 71 8.22 -6.40 5.52
CA PHE A 71 7.88 -7.79 5.85
C PHE A 71 6.43 -7.96 6.31
N PHE A 72 5.95 -7.11 7.22
CA PHE A 72 4.57 -7.18 7.72
C PHE A 72 3.55 -6.77 6.65
N GLY A 73 3.93 -5.84 5.77
CA GLY A 73 3.07 -5.33 4.70
C GLY A 73 3.07 -6.19 3.43
N LEU A 74 3.97 -7.18 3.28
CA LEU A 74 4.14 -7.93 2.04
C LEU A 74 2.84 -8.60 1.56
N LEU A 75 2.21 -9.40 2.42
CA LEU A 75 0.97 -10.10 2.08
C LEU A 75 -0.19 -9.15 1.77
N PRO A 76 -0.55 -8.17 2.63
CA PRO A 76 -1.67 -7.28 2.33
C PRO A 76 -1.41 -6.41 1.09
N THR A 77 -0.17 -6.01 0.83
CA THR A 77 0.17 -5.19 -0.36
C THR A 77 0.16 -6.00 -1.65
N LEU A 78 0.56 -7.28 -1.61
CA LEU A 78 0.37 -8.20 -2.74
C LEU A 78 -1.11 -8.42 -3.04
N VAL A 79 -1.94 -8.63 -2.02
CA VAL A 79 -3.40 -8.77 -2.19
C VAL A 79 -4.00 -7.49 -2.79
N ALA A 80 -3.57 -6.32 -2.33
CA ALA A 80 -4.00 -5.05 -2.92
C ALA A 80 -3.59 -4.96 -4.40
N GLY A 81 -2.32 -5.25 -4.73
CA GLY A 81 -1.81 -5.22 -6.11
C GLY A 81 -2.54 -6.20 -7.04
N LEU A 82 -2.83 -7.41 -6.56
CA LEU A 82 -3.61 -8.41 -7.29
C LEU A 82 -5.05 -7.94 -7.53
N THR A 83 -5.69 -7.37 -6.51
CA THR A 83 -7.06 -6.85 -6.60
C THR A 83 -7.14 -5.72 -7.61
N ILE A 84 -6.18 -4.79 -7.58
CA ILE A 84 -6.08 -3.69 -8.53
C ILE A 84 -5.88 -4.20 -9.97
N CYS A 85 -5.00 -5.21 -10.16
CA CYS A 85 -4.80 -5.83 -11.47
C CYS A 85 -6.05 -6.54 -11.99
N LYS A 86 -6.80 -7.22 -11.11
CA LYS A 86 -8.04 -7.90 -11.47
C LYS A 86 -9.11 -6.89 -11.92
N LEU A 87 -9.19 -5.76 -11.24
CA LEU A 87 -10.11 -4.66 -11.57
C LEU A 87 -9.60 -3.75 -12.69
N LYS A 88 -8.36 -3.98 -13.19
CA LYS A 88 -7.69 -3.18 -14.23
C LYS A 88 -7.75 -1.67 -13.95
N ILE A 89 -7.52 -1.26 -12.70
CA ILE A 89 -7.60 0.15 -12.31
C ILE A 89 -6.48 0.95 -12.97
N VAL A 90 -6.84 2.04 -13.64
CA VAL A 90 -5.92 3.00 -14.26
C VAL A 90 -6.01 4.31 -13.49
N PHE A 91 -4.88 5.02 -13.33
CA PHE A 91 -4.86 6.31 -12.65
C PHE A 91 -5.13 7.43 -13.66
N ASP A 92 -6.40 7.69 -13.93
CA ASP A 92 -6.90 8.70 -14.88
C ASP A 92 -7.38 10.00 -14.18
N SER A 93 -7.71 9.92 -12.90
CA SER A 93 -8.34 11.00 -12.15
C SER A 93 -8.14 10.85 -10.65
N ILE A 94 -8.27 11.98 -9.93
CA ILE A 94 -8.22 12.00 -8.46
C ILE A 94 -9.30 11.13 -7.81
N LEU A 95 -10.41 10.88 -8.51
CA LEU A 95 -11.48 10.00 -8.04
C LEU A 95 -11.03 8.55 -7.86
N LYS A 96 -9.93 8.13 -8.52
CA LYS A 96 -9.34 6.80 -8.34
C LYS A 96 -8.57 6.65 -7.03
N ILE A 97 -8.33 7.72 -6.29
CA ILE A 97 -7.76 7.64 -4.93
C ILE A 97 -8.68 6.83 -4.02
N VAL A 98 -9.99 7.04 -4.09
CA VAL A 98 -10.98 6.39 -3.23
C VAL A 98 -10.95 4.85 -3.34
N PRO A 99 -11.08 4.25 -4.54
CA PRO A 99 -11.01 2.79 -4.65
C PRO A 99 -9.63 2.23 -4.26
N LEU A 100 -8.53 2.93 -4.55
CA LEU A 100 -7.19 2.49 -4.12
C LEU A 100 -7.05 2.47 -2.61
N PHE A 101 -7.55 3.51 -1.94
CA PHE A 101 -7.57 3.59 -0.49
C PHE A 101 -8.36 2.44 0.11
N PHE A 102 -9.58 2.18 -0.37
CA PHE A 102 -10.40 1.08 0.15
C PHE A 102 -9.79 -0.29 -0.09
N ILE A 103 -9.19 -0.52 -1.27
CA ILE A 103 -8.50 -1.79 -1.55
C ILE A 103 -7.33 -1.99 -0.58
N GLY A 104 -6.49 -0.97 -0.36
CA GLY A 104 -5.38 -1.03 0.60
C GLY A 104 -5.86 -1.20 2.04
N PHE A 105 -6.93 -0.49 2.42
CA PHE A 105 -7.55 -0.54 3.73
C PHE A 105 -8.07 -1.94 4.03
N PHE A 106 -8.95 -2.48 3.18
CA PHE A 106 -9.53 -3.80 3.42
C PHE A 106 -8.51 -4.93 3.32
N SER A 107 -7.55 -4.82 2.39
CA SER A 107 -6.45 -5.79 2.32
C SER A 107 -5.67 -5.81 3.63
N THR A 108 -5.36 -4.64 4.22
CA THR A 108 -4.64 -4.60 5.50
C THR A 108 -5.53 -5.00 6.67
N PHE A 109 -6.78 -4.58 6.70
CA PHE A 109 -7.75 -4.88 7.74
C PHE A 109 -7.97 -6.39 7.93
N ILE A 110 -8.14 -7.13 6.84
CA ILE A 110 -8.33 -8.59 6.89
C ILE A 110 -7.12 -9.27 7.55
N PHE A 111 -5.90 -8.86 7.18
CA PHE A 111 -4.68 -9.42 7.78
C PHE A 111 -4.49 -8.97 9.23
N SER A 112 -4.79 -7.71 9.56
CA SER A 112 -4.77 -7.22 10.94
C SER A 112 -5.73 -8.01 11.82
N VAL A 113 -6.98 -8.19 11.39
CA VAL A 113 -7.98 -8.98 12.12
C VAL A 113 -7.53 -10.42 12.27
N TRP A 114 -6.99 -11.04 11.21
CA TRP A 114 -6.48 -12.41 11.29
C TRP A 114 -5.36 -12.59 12.31
N ILE A 115 -4.43 -11.63 12.40
CA ILE A 115 -3.35 -11.62 13.40
C ILE A 115 -3.89 -11.41 14.82
N ILE A 116 -4.92 -10.59 14.98
CA ILE A 116 -5.48 -10.20 16.29
C ILE A 116 -6.53 -11.19 16.81
N ALA A 117 -7.13 -12.00 15.93
CA ALA A 117 -8.27 -12.89 16.24
C ALA A 117 -8.00 -13.91 17.36
N THR A 118 -6.75 -14.12 17.77
CA THR A 118 -6.39 -15.01 18.88
C THR A 118 -6.66 -14.42 20.27
N ASP A 119 -6.87 -13.11 20.40
CA ASP A 119 -7.18 -12.42 21.66
C ASP A 119 -8.07 -11.19 21.40
N VAL A 120 -9.36 -11.29 21.71
CA VAL A 120 -10.32 -10.20 21.47
C VAL A 120 -10.20 -9.14 22.56
N PHE A 121 -9.38 -8.11 22.30
CA PHE A 121 -9.28 -6.92 23.13
C PHE A 121 -9.57 -5.67 22.31
N LEU A 122 -10.41 -4.77 22.82
CA LEU A 122 -10.92 -3.60 22.09
C LEU A 122 -9.79 -2.67 21.61
N GLU A 123 -8.72 -2.53 22.39
CA GLU A 123 -7.53 -1.75 22.01
C GLU A 123 -6.81 -2.35 20.80
N LYS A 124 -6.76 -3.68 20.66
CA LYS A 124 -6.14 -4.34 19.51
C LYS A 124 -6.93 -4.06 18.23
N ILE A 125 -8.26 -3.98 18.31
CA ILE A 125 -9.12 -3.61 17.16
C ILE A 125 -8.84 -2.17 16.72
N ILE A 126 -8.75 -1.23 17.67
CA ILE A 126 -8.41 0.16 17.37
C ILE A 126 -7.04 0.24 16.69
N PHE A 127 -6.04 -0.48 17.23
CA PHE A 127 -4.72 -0.57 16.63
C PHE A 127 -4.80 -1.11 15.19
N GLY A 128 -5.51 -2.22 14.97
CA GLY A 128 -5.72 -2.81 13.64
C GLY A 128 -6.38 -1.84 12.65
N LEU A 129 -7.31 -1.00 13.10
CA LEU A 129 -7.92 0.05 12.28
C LEU A 129 -6.90 1.12 11.87
N VAL A 130 -6.03 1.56 12.77
CA VAL A 130 -4.96 2.52 12.44
C VAL A 130 -4.03 1.93 11.37
N PHE A 131 -3.60 0.68 11.51
CA PHE A 131 -2.80 0.02 10.46
C PHE A 131 -3.54 -0.08 9.13
N SER A 132 -4.87 -0.28 9.17
CA SER A 132 -5.68 -0.35 7.96
C SER A 132 -5.75 1.00 7.25
N LEU A 133 -5.83 2.11 7.98
CA LEU A 133 -5.74 3.46 7.40
C LEU A 133 -4.37 3.69 6.75
N ILE A 134 -3.30 3.25 7.40
CA ILE A 134 -1.94 3.29 6.84
C ILE A 134 -1.84 2.44 5.57
N GLY A 135 -2.45 1.25 5.57
CA GLY A 135 -2.54 0.38 4.40
C GLY A 135 -3.26 1.04 3.23
N GLY A 136 -4.37 1.73 3.50
CA GLY A 136 -5.09 2.52 2.49
C GLY A 136 -4.24 3.65 1.92
N ALA A 137 -3.59 4.45 2.79
CA ALA A 137 -2.71 5.53 2.37
C ALA A 137 -1.51 5.02 1.56
N SER A 138 -0.88 3.93 2.01
CA SER A 138 0.23 3.30 1.30
C SER A 138 -0.18 2.80 -0.09
N ALA A 139 -1.36 2.18 -0.22
CA ALA A 139 -1.87 1.75 -1.52
C ALA A 139 -2.07 2.93 -2.47
N VAL A 140 -2.59 4.07 -1.99
CA VAL A 140 -2.72 5.28 -2.82
C VAL A 140 -1.35 5.74 -3.33
N ILE A 141 -0.38 5.92 -2.42
CA ILE A 141 0.97 6.40 -2.78
C ILE A 141 1.65 5.44 -3.75
N THR A 142 1.55 4.13 -3.48
CA THR A 142 2.12 3.09 -4.35
C THR A 142 1.42 3.07 -5.71
N GLY A 143 0.10 3.30 -5.74
CA GLY A 143 -0.69 3.41 -6.95
C GLY A 143 -0.27 4.58 -7.84
N LEU A 144 0.11 5.72 -7.27
CA LEU A 144 0.63 6.87 -8.02
C LEU A 144 1.90 6.54 -8.82
N ILE A 145 2.69 5.58 -8.34
CA ILE A 145 3.95 5.13 -8.96
C ILE A 145 3.68 3.97 -9.92
N ALA A 146 2.87 3.01 -9.50
CA ALA A 146 2.71 1.72 -10.17
C ALA A 146 1.75 1.78 -11.37
N LEU A 147 0.65 2.53 -11.26
CA LEU A 147 -0.47 2.42 -12.18
C LEU A 147 -0.18 3.08 -13.53
N PRO A 148 -0.73 2.52 -14.62
CA PRO A 148 -0.75 3.22 -15.89
C PRO A 148 -1.55 4.52 -15.76
N LYS A 149 -1.14 5.54 -16.51
CA LYS A 149 -1.86 6.81 -16.66
C LYS A 149 -2.49 6.82 -18.04
N TYR A 150 -3.78 7.18 -18.14
CA TYR A 150 -4.34 7.52 -19.44
C TYR A 150 -3.67 8.81 -19.92
N LYS A 151 -3.05 8.77 -21.10
CA LYS A 151 -2.55 9.98 -21.78
C LYS A 151 -3.71 10.65 -22.50
#